data_AF-A0A1V5MVF6-F1
#
_entry.id   AF-A0A1V5MVF6-F1
#
_cell.length_a   1.000
_cell.length_b   1.000
_cell.length_c   1.000
_cell.angle_alpha   90.00
_cell.angle_beta   90.00
_cell.angle_gamma   90.00
#
_symmetry.space_group_name_H-M   'P 1'
#
loop_
_entity.id
_entity.type
_entity.pdbx_description
1 polymer ?
#
loop_
_entity_poly.entity_id
_entity_poly.type
_entity_poly.pdbx_seq_one_letter_code
_entity_poly.pdbx_strand_id
1 'polypeptide(L)' 'MAEEKKVKSKPGVCIPWEEKRKEIKAISGDEELVKKIWEDNEALAYMYIWQCLLSF' A
#
# COMPACT_ATOMS: atom_id res chain seq x y z
N MET A 1 10.82 18.37 10.54
CA MET A 1 11.09 17.22 9.66
C MET A 1 10.57 16.02 10.43
N ALA A 2 9.32 15.62 10.20
CA ALA A 2 8.67 14.59 11.02
C ALA A 2 9.46 13.28 10.89
N GLU A 3 9.78 12.64 12.02
CA GLU A 3 10.40 11.32 12.04
C GLU A 3 9.48 10.30 11.36
N GLU A 4 9.78 9.99 10.11
CA GLU A 4 9.12 8.91 9.36
C GLU A 4 9.60 7.58 9.95
N LYS A 5 8.72 6.93 10.73
CA LYS A 5 8.90 5.54 11.17
C LYS A 5 9.04 4.68 9.92
N LYS A 6 10.28 4.27 9.58
CA LYS A 6 10.53 3.34 8.47
C LYS A 6 9.87 1.99 8.76
N VAL A 7 8.63 1.84 8.32
CA VAL A 7 8.02 0.52 8.20
C VAL A 7 8.85 -0.24 7.15
N LYS A 8 9.33 -1.44 7.49
CA LYS A 8 10.02 -2.31 6.54
C LYS A 8 9.01 -2.79 5.51
N SER A 9 8.81 -2.02 4.44
CA SER A 9 7.98 -2.42 3.31
C SER A 9 8.63 -3.59 2.57
N LYS A 10 7.83 -4.57 2.19
CA LYS A 10 8.29 -5.64 1.30
C LYS A 10 8.59 -5.06 -0.09
N PRO A 11 9.57 -5.61 -0.82
CA PRO A 11 9.79 -5.19 -2.21
C PRO A 11 8.52 -5.42 -3.04
N GLY A 12 8.15 -4.43 -3.86
CA GLY A 12 6.92 -4.46 -4.67
C GLY A 12 5.66 -3.94 -3.96
N VAL A 13 5.77 -3.45 -2.72
CA VAL A 13 4.67 -2.83 -1.97
C VAL A 13 5.01 -1.36 -1.71
N CYS A 14 4.09 -0.45 -2.00
CA CYS A 14 4.25 0.97 -1.77
C CYS A 14 3.88 1.35 -0.33
N ILE A 15 2.69 0.95 0.11
CA ILE A 15 2.09 1.24 1.41
C ILE A 15 1.58 -0.08 2.02
N PRO A 16 2.22 -0.57 3.10
CA PRO A 16 1.80 -1.81 3.75
C PRO A 16 0.41 -1.65 4.39
N TRP A 17 -0.36 -2.74 4.44
CA TRP A 17 -1.70 -2.74 5.03
C TRP A 17 -1.73 -2.20 6.47
N GLU A 18 -0.71 -2.49 7.29
CA GLU A 18 -0.61 -1.98 8.66
C GLU A 18 -0.52 -0.45 8.74
N GLU A 19 0.03 0.20 7.72
CA GLU A 19 0.06 1.64 7.61
C GLU A 19 -1.29 2.17 7.10
N LYS A 20 -1.81 1.55 6.04
CA LYS A 20 -3.10 1.97 5.47
C LYS A 20 -4.25 1.85 6.47
N ARG A 21 -4.26 0.78 7.26
CA ARG A 21 -5.30 0.51 8.26
C ARG A 21 -5.39 1.57 9.35
N LYS A 22 -4.28 2.24 9.67
CA LYS A 22 -4.26 3.35 10.65
C LYS A 22 -4.99 4.59 10.13
N GLU A 23 -5.00 4.80 8.81
CA GLU A 23 -5.74 5.91 8.18
C GLU A 23 -7.25 5.62 8.11
N ILE A 24 -7.62 4.35 8.00
CA ILE A 24 -9.02 3.92 7.90
C ILE A 24 -9.62 3.83 9.30
N LYS A 25 -10.47 4.80 9.68
CA LYS A 25 -11.09 4.86 11.01
C LYS A 25 -11.97 3.64 11.33
N ALA A 26 -12.82 3.24 10.39
CA ALA A 26 -13.69 2.08 10.51
C ALA A 26 -13.85 1.41 9.14
N ILE A 27 -13.77 0.08 9.11
CA ILE A 27 -14.07 -0.70 7.92
C ILE A 27 -15.52 -1.16 8.03
N SER A 28 -16.33 -0.78 7.06
CA SER A 28 -17.70 -1.27 6.92
C SER A 28 -17.67 -2.59 6.16
N GLY A 29 -17.80 -3.72 6.86
CA GLY A 29 -17.79 -5.06 6.26
C GLY A 29 -16.58 -5.91 6.64
N ASP A 30 -16.20 -6.82 5.76
CA ASP A 30 -15.14 -7.80 5.99
C ASP A 30 -13.73 -7.19 5.82
N GLU A 31 -12.98 -7.09 6.91
CA GLU A 31 -11.64 -6.49 6.92
C GLU A 31 -10.62 -7.33 6.12
N GLU A 32 -10.75 -8.66 6.12
CA GLU A 32 -9.83 -9.53 5.40
C GLU A 32 -9.96 -9.35 3.89
N LEU A 33 -11.18 -9.17 3.39
CA LEU A 33 -11.44 -8.85 1.99
C LEU A 33 -10.80 -7.52 1.59
N VAL A 34 -10.97 -6.47 2.41
CA VAL A 34 -10.38 -5.16 2.12
C VAL A 34 -8.86 -5.24 2.12
N LYS A 35 -8.27 -5.95 3.10
CA LYS A 35 -6.83 -6.20 3.16
C LYS A 35 -6.34 -6.90 1.90
N LYS A 36 -7.01 -7.97 1.49
CA LYS A 36 -6.63 -8.76 0.31
C LYS A 36 -6.63 -7.89 -0.95
N ILE A 37 -7.72 -7.16 -1.19
CA ILE A 37 -7.83 -6.26 -2.34
C ILE A 37 -6.78 -5.15 -2.29
N TRP A 38 -6.49 -4.61 -1.10
CA TRP A 38 -5.40 -3.65 -0.94
C TRP A 38 -4.05 -4.24 -1.36
N GLU A 39 -3.67 -5.38 -0.81
CA GLU A 39 -2.40 -6.04 -1.12
C GLU A 39 -2.27 -6.43 -2.61
N ASP A 40 -3.37 -6.85 -3.26
CA ASP A 40 -3.40 -7.12 -4.70
C ASP A 40 -3.17 -5.84 -5.53
N ASN A 41 -3.72 -4.69 -5.11
CA ASN A 41 -3.56 -3.41 -5.81
C ASN A 41 -2.15 -2.81 -5.63
N GLU A 42 -1.49 -3.06 -4.50
CA GLU A 42 -0.17 -2.52 -4.21
C GLU A 42 0.88 -2.91 -5.26
N ALA A 43 0.81 -4.14 -5.78
CA ALA A 43 1.69 -4.59 -6.86
C ALA A 43 1.44 -3.81 -8.18
N LEU A 44 0.18 -3.50 -8.47
CA LEU A 44 -0.20 -2.71 -9.64
C LEU A 44 0.24 -1.24 -9.50
N ALA A 45 0.07 -0.66 -8.31
CA ALA A 45 0.52 0.69 -8.00
C ALA A 45 2.05 0.80 -8.16
N TYR A 46 2.79 -0.16 -7.61
CA TYR A 46 4.24 -0.23 -7.76
C TYR A 46 4.64 -0.31 -9.24
N MET A 47 4.00 -1.19 -10.01
CA MET A 47 4.27 -1.32 -11.45
C MET A 47 3.98 -0.01 -12.21
N TYR A 48 2.87 0.66 -11.91
CA TYR A 48 2.49 1.91 -12.55
C TYR A 48 3.55 3.00 -12.36
N ILE A 49 4.08 3.15 -11.14
CA ILE A 49 5.16 4.10 -10.85
C ILE A 49 6.36 3.83 -11.76
N TRP A 50 6.78 2.56 -11.91
CA TRP A 50 7.88 2.20 -12.79
C TRP A 50 7.58 2.44 -14.26
N GLN A 51 6.35 2.16 -14.71
CA GLN A 51 5.95 2.45 -16.09
C GLN A 51 6.07 3.95 -16.39
N CYS A 52 5.62 4.83 -15.49
CA CYS A 52 5.79 6.28 -15.64
C CYS A 52 7.26 6.72 -15.69
N LEU A 53 8.16 6.00 -15.00
CA LEU A 53 9.58 6.36 -14.90
C LEU A 53 10.47 5.75 -15.99
N LEU A 54 10.03 4.68 -16.66
CA LEU A 54 10.89 3.91 -17.57
C LEU A 54 10.31 3.79 -18.99
N SER A 55 9.06 4.17 -19.22
CA SER A 55 8.37 3.97 -20.50
C SER A 55 8.28 5.23 -21.37
N PHE A 56 9.34 6.06 -21.34
CA PHE A 56 9.46 7.26 -22.17
C PHE A 56 10.69 7.21 -23.07
#